data_AF-A0A1Q6YX21-F1
#
_entry.id   AF-A0A1Q6YX21-F1
#
_cell.length_a   1.000
_cell.length_b   1.000
_cell.length_c   1.000
_cell.angle_alpha   90.00
_cell.angle_beta   90.00
_cell.angle_gamma   90.00
#
_symmetry.space_group_name_H-M   'P 1'
#
loop_
_entity.id
_entity.type
_entity.pdbx_description
1 polymer ?
#
loop_
_entity_poly.entity_id
_entity_poly.type
_entity_poly.pdbx_seq_one_letter_code
_entity_poly.pdbx_strand_id
1 'polypeptide(L)'
;MLGVALKNLSPGESATVQIVVFTPQPRLVKVLLAPHSVDQLTIGERPITTTRYTIKPQLGMLASLLVVDVPPVQCWVLKGDAPAFVKFEGPLYFMGPTWRIELN
;
A
#
# COMPACT_ATOMS: atom_id res chain seq x y z
N MET A 1 17.38 -4.87 2.98
CA MET A 1 16.66 -3.63 3.32
C MET A 1 15.50 -3.52 2.34
N LEU A 2 14.24 -3.56 2.79
CA LEU A 2 13.08 -3.38 1.92
C LEU A 2 12.62 -1.93 2.07
N GLY A 3 12.82 -1.11 1.03
CA GLY A 3 12.31 0.25 0.98
C GLY A 3 10.89 0.26 0.43
N VAL A 4 9.97 0.93 1.11
CA VAL A 4 8.63 1.22 0.57
C VAL A 4 8.68 2.63 -0.01
N ALA A 5 8.56 2.73 -1.33
CA ALA A 5 8.40 4.01 -2.02
C ALA A 5 6.96 4.13 -2.51
N LEU A 6 6.28 5.22 -2.13
CA LEU A 6 4.94 5.54 -2.63
C LEU A 6 5.05 6.64 -3.68
N LYS A 7 4.30 6.47 -4.77
CA LYS A 7 4.18 7.49 -5.81
C LYS A 7 3.46 8.70 -5.20
N ASN A 8 3.95 9.90 -5.49
CA ASN A 8 3.23 11.12 -5.13
C ASN A 8 1.95 11.19 -5.97
N LEU A 9 0.80 11.02 -5.32
CA LEU A 9 -0.52 11.05 -5.94
C LEU A 9 -1.28 12.27 -5.45
N SER A 10 -2.04 12.90 -6.35
CA SER A 10 -2.96 13.94 -5.95
C SER A 10 -3.97 13.35 -4.94
N PRO A 11 -4.47 14.14 -3.98
CA PRO A 11 -5.39 13.62 -2.97
C PRO A 11 -6.63 12.95 -3.59
N GLY A 12 -6.87 11.69 -3.25
CA GLY A 12 -8.04 10.94 -3.75
C GLY A 12 -7.90 10.41 -5.17
N GLU A 13 -6.72 10.54 -5.78
CA GLU A 13 -6.45 9.97 -7.10
C GLU A 13 -6.08 8.49 -7.01
N SER A 14 -6.64 7.67 -7.88
CA SER A 14 -6.19 6.29 -8.07
C SER A 14 -5.02 6.24 -9.05
N ALA A 15 -4.04 5.37 -8.82
CA ALA A 15 -2.98 5.14 -9.80
C ALA A 15 -2.64 3.67 -9.96
N THR A 16 -2.35 3.28 -11.21
CA THR A 16 -1.69 2.00 -11.47
C THR A 16 -0.18 2.23 -11.49
N VAL A 17 0.54 1.51 -10.64
CA VAL A 17 2.01 1.48 -10.60
C VAL A 17 2.49 0.07 -10.89
N GLN A 18 3.79 -0.08 -11.11
CA GLN A 18 4.44 -1.38 -11.22
C GLN A 18 5.38 -1.55 -10.04
N ILE A 19 5.30 -2.69 -9.37
CA ILE A 19 6.21 -3.07 -8.29
C ILE A 19 6.98 -4.33 -8.66
N VAL A 20 8.17 -4.48 -8.10
CA VAL A 20 8.93 -5.73 -8.19
C VAL A 20 8.52 -6.64 -7.04
N VAL A 21 8.05 -7.84 -7.36
CA VAL A 21 7.72 -8.88 -6.39
C VAL A 21 8.83 -9.93 -6.41
N PHE A 22 9.45 -10.13 -5.26
CA PHE A 22 10.53 -11.09 -5.07
C PHE A 22 9.97 -12.49 -4.81
N THR A 23 9.78 -13.25 -5.90
CA THR A 23 9.60 -14.71 -5.86
C THR A 23 10.92 -15.36 -6.31
N PRO A 24 11.10 -16.71 -6.32
CA PRO A 24 12.34 -17.32 -6.83
C PRO A 24 12.78 -16.81 -8.21
N GLN A 25 11.81 -16.39 -9.04
CA GLN A 25 12.07 -15.59 -10.23
C GLN A 25 11.35 -14.22 -10.07
N PRO A 26 12.07 -13.12 -9.83
CA PRO A 26 11.46 -11.80 -9.62
C PRO A 26 10.52 -11.41 -10.77
N ARG A 27 9.35 -10.84 -10.44
CA ARG A 27 8.34 -10.43 -11.43
C ARG A 27 7.95 -8.97 -11.25
N LEU A 28 7.71 -8.28 -12.36
CA LEU A 28 7.09 -6.96 -12.35
C LEU A 28 5.57 -7.13 -12.36
N VAL A 29 4.89 -6.62 -11.33
CA VAL A 29 3.45 -6.76 -11.15
C VAL A 29 2.80 -5.38 -11.18
N LYS A 30 1.73 -5.25 -11.97
CA LYS A 30 0.88 -4.04 -11.94
C LYS A 30 0.03 -4.05 -10.68
N VAL A 31 -0.07 -2.89 -10.04
CA VAL A 31 -0.79 -2.72 -8.80
C VAL A 31 -1.61 -1.45 -8.87
N LEU A 32 -2.88 -1.56 -8.54
CA LEU A 32 -3.77 -0.42 -8.39
C LEU A 32 -3.71 0.09 -6.95
N LEU A 33 -3.29 1.34 -6.79
CA LEU A 33 -3.49 2.13 -5.60
C LEU A 33 -4.86 2.80 -5.72
N ALA A 34 -5.83 2.38 -4.91
CA ALA A 34 -7.18 2.92 -4.92
C ALA A 34 -7.46 3.62 -3.58
N PRO A 35 -7.90 4.90 -3.59
CA PRO A 35 -8.35 5.55 -2.36
C PRO A 35 -9.52 4.75 -1.76
N HIS A 36 -9.53 4.60 -0.45
CA HIS A 36 -10.54 3.85 0.29
C HIS A 36 -11.34 4.75 1.22
N SER A 37 -10.65 5.52 2.07
CA SER A 37 -11.28 6.39 3.05
C SER A 37 -10.37 7.57 3.43
N VAL A 38 -10.94 8.55 4.11
CA VAL A 38 -10.19 9.58 4.82
C VAL A 38 -10.26 9.23 6.30
N ASP A 39 -9.09 9.05 6.92
CA ASP A 39 -8.96 8.61 8.30
C ASP A 39 -8.21 9.68 9.11
N GLN A 40 -8.66 9.93 10.34
CA GLN A 40 -7.87 10.69 11.32
C GLN A 40 -6.98 9.72 12.08
N LEU A 41 -5.68 9.96 12.02
CA LEU A 41 -4.67 9.23 12.78
C LEU A 41 -3.97 10.21 13.73
N THR A 42 -3.26 9.69 14.73
CA THR A 42 -2.44 10.50 15.63
C THR A 42 -0.98 10.09 15.45
N ILE A 43 -0.10 11.06 15.21
CA ILE A 43 1.36 10.90 15.27
C ILE A 43 1.85 11.74 16.44
N GLY A 44 2.55 11.13 17.40
CA GLY A 44 2.83 11.73 18.70
C GLY A 44 1.56 12.22 19.39
N GLU A 45 1.45 13.54 19.58
CA GLU A 45 0.26 14.20 20.17
C GLU A 45 -0.57 14.96 19.13
N ARG A 46 -0.24 14.84 17.83
CA ARG A 46 -0.87 15.61 16.77
C ARG A 46 -1.86 14.76 15.96
N PRO A 47 -3.15 15.14 15.93
CA PRO A 47 -4.08 14.54 15.00
C PRO A 47 -3.73 14.98 13.57
N ILE A 48 -3.69 14.01 12.66
CA ILE A 48 -3.43 14.22 11.23
C ILE A 48 -4.52 13.57 10.39
N THR A 49 -4.92 14.26 9.33
CA THR A 49 -5.89 13.73 8.37
C THR A 49 -5.16 13.04 7.23
N THR A 50 -5.47 11.78 7.00
CA THR A 50 -4.80 10.94 6.00
C THR A 50 -5.80 10.36 5.01
N THR A 51 -5.33 10.01 3.82
CA THR A 51 -6.09 9.14 2.92
C THR A 51 -5.57 7.72 3.07
N ARG A 52 -6.48 6.79 3.39
CA ARG A 52 -6.22 5.35 3.34
C ARG A 52 -6.38 4.88 1.91
N TYR A 53 -5.37 4.21 1.39
CA TYR A 53 -5.38 3.54 0.09
C TYR A 53 -5.37 2.03 0.29
N THR A 54 -6.11 1.33 -0.58
CA THR A 54 -6.01 -0.12 -0.75
C THR A 54 -5.12 -0.40 -1.94
N ILE A 55 -4.14 -1.28 -1.73
CA ILE A 55 -3.17 -1.71 -2.73
C ILE A 55 -3.65 -3.06 -3.30
N LYS A 56 -4.06 -3.05 -4.57
CA LYS A 56 -4.66 -4.22 -5.23
C LYS A 56 -3.76 -4.72 -6.36
N PRO A 57 -3.11 -5.89 -6.21
CA PRO A 57 -2.39 -6.52 -7.31
C PRO A 57 -3.33 -6.82 -8.48
N GLN A 58 -2.97 -6.38 -9.67
CA GLN A 58 -3.66 -6.75 -10.91
C GLN A 58 -3.05 -8.05 -11.44
N LEU A 59 -3.51 -9.16 -10.87
CA LEU A 59 -3.08 -10.50 -11.27
C LEU A 59 -3.87 -10.97 -12.50
N GLY A 60 -3.22 -11.73 -13.37
CA GLY A 60 -3.90 -12.44 -14.44
C GLY A 60 -4.81 -13.55 -13.88
N MET A 61 -5.80 -13.98 -14.68
CA MET A 61 -6.87 -14.91 -14.27
C MET A 61 -6.35 -16.19 -13.59
N LEU A 62 -5.27 -16.79 -14.10
CA LEU A 62 -4.67 -17.99 -13.51
C LEU A 62 -3.99 -17.74 -12.17
N ALA A 63 -3.39 -16.56 -11.99
CA ALA A 63 -2.74 -16.19 -10.73
C ALA A 63 -3.77 -15.83 -9.65
N SER A 64 -4.89 -15.19 -10.00
CA SER A 64 -5.95 -14.90 -9.02
C SER A 64 -6.59 -16.16 -8.42
N LEU A 65 -6.62 -17.28 -9.15
CA LEU A 65 -7.13 -18.57 -8.65
C LEU A 65 -6.24 -19.19 -7.56
N LEU A 66 -4.95 -18.86 -7.56
CA LEU A 66 -3.98 -19.37 -6.59
C LEU A 66 -3.88 -18.49 -5.34
N VAL A 67 -4.56 -17.34 -5.33
CA VAL A 67 -4.48 -16.33 -4.28
C VAL A 67 -5.79 -16.34 -3.50
N VAL A 68 -5.93 -17.34 -2.63
CA VAL A 68 -7.02 -17.41 -1.65
C VAL A 68 -6.51 -16.74 -0.36
N ASP A 69 -7.31 -15.84 0.21
CA ASP A 69 -7.06 -15.18 1.50
C ASP A 69 -5.80 -14.30 1.63
N VAL A 70 -5.40 -13.56 0.59
CA VAL A 70 -4.38 -12.51 0.79
C VAL A 70 -4.96 -11.37 1.63
N PRO A 71 -4.38 -11.08 2.81
CA PRO A 71 -4.84 -9.97 3.63
C PRO A 71 -4.72 -8.65 2.85
N PRO A 72 -5.69 -7.73 3.04
CA PRO A 72 -5.69 -6.47 2.34
C PRO A 72 -4.40 -5.70 2.65
N VAL A 73 -3.74 -5.22 1.60
CA VAL A 73 -2.58 -4.34 1.72
C VAL A 73 -3.07 -2.91 1.71
N GLN A 74 -2.70 -2.14 2.72
CA GLN A 74 -3.19 -0.79 2.93
C GLN A 74 -2.08 0.16 3.32
N CYS A 75 -2.19 1.40 2.88
CA CYS A 75 -1.31 2.47 3.31
C CYS A 75 -2.07 3.76 3.58
N TRP A 76 -1.55 4.55 4.51
CA TRP A 76 -2.07 5.88 4.84
C TRP A 76 -1.05 6.91 4.40
N VAL A 77 -1.54 7.92 3.70
CA VAL A 77 -0.74 9.01 3.16
C VAL A 77 -1.30 10.32 3.70
N LEU A 78 -0.42 11.16 4.26
CA LEU A 78 -0.74 12.51 4.70
C LEU A 78 -1.09 13.38 3.48
N LYS A 79 -2.15 14.18 3.59
CA LYS A 79 -2.50 15.18 2.56
C LYS A 79 -1.67 16.46 2.73
N GLY A 80 -1.31 17.09 1.62
CA GLY A 80 -0.64 18.39 1.60
C GLY A 80 0.23 18.54 0.34
N ASP A 81 0.97 19.64 0.26
CA ASP A 81 1.85 19.94 -0.88
C ASP A 81 3.01 18.93 -1.00
N ALA A 82 3.36 18.28 0.11
CA ALA A 82 4.29 17.17 0.16
C ALA A 82 3.62 15.93 0.78
N PRO A 83 2.94 15.09 -0.01
CA PRO A 83 2.34 13.86 0.49
C PRO A 83 3.40 12.94 1.10
N ALA A 84 3.11 12.42 2.28
CA ALA A 84 4.06 11.64 3.07
C ALA A 84 3.44 10.31 3.52
N PHE A 85 4.26 9.27 3.55
CA PHE A 85 3.90 8.00 4.18
C PHE A 85 3.61 8.20 5.67
N VAL A 86 2.56 7.56 6.18
CA VAL A 86 2.21 7.60 7.61
C VAL A 86 2.18 6.19 8.19
N LYS A 87 1.46 5.29 7.52
CA LYS A 87 1.21 3.95 8.02
C LYS A 87 1.08 2.95 6.88
N PHE A 88 1.44 1.71 7.14
CA PHE A 88 1.25 0.55 6.29
C PHE A 88 0.70 -0.61 7.11
N GLU A 89 -0.24 -1.35 6.53
CA GLU A 89 -0.69 -2.64 7.05
C GLU A 89 -0.75 -3.64 5.89
N GLY A 90 -0.02 -4.74 6.01
CA GLY A 90 -0.06 -5.80 5.00
C GLY A 90 1.23 -6.63 4.97
N PRO A 91 1.27 -7.67 4.14
CA PRO A 91 2.47 -8.44 3.87
C PRO A 91 3.48 -7.64 3.04
N LEU A 92 4.76 -7.79 3.37
CA LEU A 92 5.88 -7.18 2.64
C LEU A 92 6.37 -8.03 1.46
N TYR A 93 5.98 -9.30 1.42
CA TYR A 93 6.26 -10.25 0.35
C TYR A 93 5.14 -11.27 0.23
N PHE A 94 5.08 -11.99 -0.90
CA PHE A 94 4.02 -12.94 -1.17
C PHE A 94 3.95 -14.05 -0.11
N MET A 95 2.77 -14.30 0.46
CA MET A 95 2.54 -15.27 1.55
C MET A 95 3.35 -15.01 2.84
N GLY A 96 3.87 -13.79 3.00
CA GLY A 96 4.52 -13.36 4.24
C GLY A 96 3.53 -12.98 5.34
N PRO A 97 4.03 -12.79 6.58
CA PRO A 97 3.20 -12.29 7.67
C PRO A 97 2.75 -10.85 7.41
N THR A 98 1.64 -10.46 8.03
CA THR A 98 1.16 -9.07 8.03
C THR A 98 2.02 -8.23 8.95
N TRP A 99 2.55 -7.12 8.42
CA TRP A 99 3.30 -6.12 9.16
C TRP A 99 2.43 -4.88 9.36
N ARG A 100 2.60 -4.24 10.51
CA ARG A 100 2.20 -2.84 10.73
C ARG A 100 3.46 -2.01 10.84
N ILE A 101 3.56 -0.98 10.01
CA ILE A 101 4.65 0.00 10.05
C ILE A 101 3.99 1.35 10.15
N GLU A 102 4.32 2.14 11.16
CA GLU A 102 3.74 3.47 11.35
C GLU A 102 4.79 4.46 11.83
N LEU A 103 4.60 5.72 11.44
CA LEU A 103 5.33 6.84 12.02
C LEU A 103 4.77 7.11 13.42
N ASN A 104 5.66 7.07 14.42
CA ASN A 104 5.34 7.43 15.81
C ASN A 104 5.60 8.92 16.06
#